data_AF-A0A4U9VEK8-F1
#
_entry.id   AF-A0A4U9VEK8-F1
#
_cell.length_a   1.000
_cell.length_b   1.000
_cell.length_c   1.000
_cell.angle_alpha   90.00
_cell.angle_beta   90.00
_cell.angle_gamma   90.00
#
_symmetry.space_group_name_H-M   'P 1'
#
loop_
_entity.id
_entity.type
_entity.pdbx_description
1 polymer ?
#
loop_
_entity_poly.entity_id
_entity_poly.type
_entity_poly.pdbx_seq_one_letter_code
_entity_poly.pdbx_strand_id
1 'polypeptide(L)'
;MLSPTTRDSVTLVHKGNIMKFTEGAFKDWGYELAREEFGGELIDGGPWLKIKNPNTGKEIVVKDVIADAFLQQILLRRQNTT
;
A
#
# COMPACT_ATOMS: atom_id res chain seq x y z
N MET A 1 -22.96 17.23 4.80
CA MET A 1 -22.82 15.79 5.08
C MET A 1 -21.54 15.34 4.40
N LEU A 2 -20.46 15.10 5.15
CA LEU A 2 -19.21 14.60 4.56
C LEU A 2 -19.50 13.18 4.07
N SER A 3 -19.33 12.91 2.77
CA SER A 3 -19.37 11.54 2.26
C SER A 3 -18.36 10.70 3.05
N PRO A 4 -18.65 9.43 3.42
CA PRO A 4 -17.65 8.57 4.02
C PRO A 4 -16.45 8.53 3.07
N THR A 5 -15.29 9.00 3.53
CA THR A 5 -14.08 9.03 2.71
C THR A 5 -13.66 7.60 2.43
N THR A 6 -13.97 7.12 1.23
CA THR A 6 -13.43 5.87 0.70
C THR A 6 -12.01 6.14 0.23
N ARG A 7 -11.06 5.37 0.74
CA ARG A 7 -9.64 5.46 0.37
C ARG A 7 -9.39 4.55 -0.83
N ASP A 8 -8.50 4.98 -1.72
CA ASP A 8 -8.23 4.30 -2.98
C ASP A 8 -7.00 3.39 -2.89
N SER A 9 -6.08 3.69 -1.97
CA SER A 9 -4.92 2.85 -1.71
C SER A 9 -4.45 2.88 -0.26
N VAL A 10 -3.53 1.96 0.02
CA VAL A 10 -2.67 1.92 1.20
C VAL A 10 -1.25 1.82 0.69
N THR A 11 -0.38 2.75 1.11
CA THR A 11 1.03 2.76 0.74
C THR A 11 1.89 2.39 1.95
N LEU A 12 2.58 1.25 1.88
CA LEU A 12 3.60 0.84 2.84
C LEU A 12 4.89 1.61 2.55
N VAL A 13 5.15 2.66 3.32
CA VAL A 13 6.38 3.46 3.21
C VAL A 13 7.43 2.84 4.11
N HIS A 14 8.60 2.51 3.57
CA HIS A 14 9.63 1.80 4.34
C HIS A 14 11.04 2.08 3.80
N LYS A 15 12.09 1.76 4.56
CA LYS A 15 13.49 1.80 4.08
C LYS A 15 14.15 0.42 4.03
N GLY A 16 13.37 -0.57 3.58
CA GLY A 16 13.75 -1.98 3.57
C GLY A 16 14.87 -2.37 2.61
N ASN A 17 15.23 -1.49 1.66
CA ASN A 17 16.40 -1.71 0.81
C ASN A 17 17.73 -1.63 1.59
N ILE A 18 17.76 -0.86 2.69
CA ILE A 18 18.90 -0.76 3.62
C ILE A 18 18.63 -1.57 4.88
N MET A 19 17.49 -1.34 5.54
CA MET A 19 17.11 -1.97 6.80
C MET A 19 16.27 -3.23 6.56
N LYS A 20 16.89 -4.26 5.98
CA LYS A 20 16.19 -5.46 5.47
C LYS A 20 15.35 -6.20 6.52
N PHE A 21 15.87 -6.39 7.73
CA PHE A 21 15.24 -7.23 8.75
C PHE A 21 14.28 -6.48 9.69
N THR A 22 14.15 -5.16 9.54
CA THR A 22 13.20 -4.34 10.32
C THR A 22 12.18 -3.72 9.38
N GLU A 23 12.60 -2.78 8.54
CA GLU A 23 11.73 -2.08 7.58
C GLU A 23 11.36 -2.94 6.38
N GLY A 24 12.24 -3.84 5.95
CA GLY A 24 11.91 -4.85 4.93
C GLY A 24 10.87 -5.82 5.46
N ALA A 25 11.06 -6.32 6.68
CA ALA A 25 10.11 -7.18 7.38
C ALA A 25 8.74 -6.50 7.58
N PHE A 26 8.71 -5.21 7.95
CA PHE A 26 7.46 -4.43 8.01
C PHE A 26 6.69 -4.46 6.68
N LYS A 27 7.37 -4.24 5.55
CA LYS A 27 6.76 -4.30 4.22
C LYS A 27 6.27 -5.72 3.90
N ASP A 28 7.07 -6.74 4.20
CA ASP A 28 6.70 -8.14 3.95
C ASP A 28 5.46 -8.55 4.77
N TRP A 29 5.43 -8.24 6.07
CA TRP A 29 4.27 -8.49 6.95
C TRP A 29 3.02 -7.72 6.53
N GLY A 30 3.17 -6.47 6.08
CA GLY A 30 2.04 -5.69 5.56
C GLY A 30 1.40 -6.33 4.34
N TYR A 31 2.21 -6.85 3.41
CA TYR A 31 1.70 -7.59 2.26
C TYR A 31 1.12 -8.97 2.63
N GLU A 32 1.71 -9.66 3.60
CA GLU A 32 1.19 -10.92 4.13
C GLU A 32 -0.21 -10.74 4.74
N LEU A 33 -0.36 -9.76 5.64
CA LEU A 33 -1.65 -9.39 6.22
C LEU A 33 -2.68 -9.06 5.15
N ALA A 34 -2.30 -8.29 4.13
CA ALA A 34 -3.18 -7.93 3.02
C ALA A 34 -3.66 -9.16 2.24
N ARG A 35 -2.82 -10.20 2.06
CA ARG A 35 -3.23 -11.45 1.41
C ARG A 35 -4.10 -12.32 2.31
N GLU A 36 -3.64 -12.57 3.54
CA GLU A 36 -4.22 -13.59 4.41
C GLU A 36 -5.53 -13.15 5.05
N GLU A 37 -5.59 -11.91 5.52
CA GLU A 37 -6.76 -11.42 6.27
C GLU A 37 -7.75 -10.64 5.39
N PHE A 38 -7.30 -10.12 4.25
CA PHE A 38 -8.12 -9.26 3.38
C PHE A 38 -8.28 -9.80 1.94
N GLY A 39 -7.76 -11.00 1.64
CA GLY A 39 -7.92 -11.63 0.34
C GLY A 39 -7.24 -10.86 -0.80
N GLY A 40 -6.12 -10.20 -0.53
CA GLY A 40 -5.38 -9.42 -1.52
C GLY A 40 -4.84 -10.29 -2.66
N GLU A 41 -5.12 -9.88 -3.90
CA GLU A 41 -4.66 -10.54 -5.12
C GLU A 41 -3.54 -9.74 -5.78
N LEU A 42 -2.57 -10.43 -6.40
CA LEU A 42 -1.48 -9.77 -7.13
C LEU A 42 -1.99 -8.96 -8.32
N ILE A 43 -1.48 -7.74 -8.46
CA ILE A 43 -1.63 -6.93 -9.66
C ILE A 43 -0.43 -7.20 -10.58
N ASP A 44 -0.67 -7.61 -11.82
CA ASP A 44 0.35 -7.80 -12.87
C ASP A 44 1.58 -8.63 -12.47
N GLY A 45 1.41 -9.61 -11.57
CA GLY A 45 2.51 -10.45 -11.07
C GLY A 45 3.28 -9.89 -9.87
N GLY A 46 2.88 -8.73 -9.34
CA GLY A 46 3.35 -8.18 -8.05
C GLY A 46 4.39 -7.05 -8.15
N PRO A 47 4.82 -6.50 -7.00
CA PRO A 47 4.47 -6.93 -5.64
C PRO A 47 3.13 -6.37 -5.13
N TRP A 48 2.54 -5.40 -5.84
CA TRP A 48 1.32 -4.74 -5.39
C TRP A 48 0.12 -5.68 -5.39
N LEU A 49 -0.81 -5.41 -4.47
CA LEU A 49 -2.04 -6.16 -4.31
C LEU A 49 -3.25 -5.27 -4.57
N LYS A 50 -4.36 -5.89 -4.96
CA LYS A 50 -5.69 -5.31 -4.92
C LYS A 50 -6.55 -6.03 -3.89
N ILE A 51 -7.29 -5.28 -3.10
CA ILE A 51 -8.26 -5.77 -2.12
C ILE A 51 -9.62 -5.21 -2.49
N LYS A 52 -10.66 -6.04 -2.50
CA LYS A 52 -12.03 -5.58 -2.73
C LYS A 52 -12.65 -5.11 -1.41
N ASN A 53 -13.06 -3.85 -1.33
CA ASN A 53 -13.76 -3.32 -0.17
C ASN A 53 -15.14 -4.01 -0.03
N PRO A 54 -15.45 -4.69 1.08
CA PRO A 54 -16.69 -5.45 1.23
C PRO A 54 -17.94 -4.57 1.29
N ASN A 55 -17.80 -3.31 1.72
CA ASN A 55 -18.93 -2.39 1.89
C ASN A 55 -19.27 -1.64 0.59
N THR A 56 -18.28 -1.37 -0.25
CA THR A 56 -18.45 -0.52 -1.45
C THR A 56 -18.18 -1.24 -2.76
N GLY A 57 -17.58 -2.43 -2.71
CA GLY A 57 -17.13 -3.18 -3.87
C GLY A 57 -15.94 -2.57 -4.61
N LYS A 58 -15.44 -1.39 -4.19
CA LYS A 58 -14.30 -0.70 -4.80
C LYS A 58 -13.00 -1.44 -4.51
N GLU A 59 -12.10 -1.48 -5.49
CA GLU A 59 -10.75 -2.00 -5.30
C GLU A 59 -9.87 -0.98 -4.55
N ILE A 60 -9.13 -1.45 -3.55
CA ILE A 60 -8.12 -0.72 -2.79
C ILE A 60 -6.77 -1.31 -3.18
N VAL A 61 -5.86 -0.45 -3.65
CA VAL A 61 -4.50 -0.88 -4.02
C VAL A 61 -3.61 -0.88 -2.77
N VAL A 62 -2.96 -2.00 -2.47
CA VAL A 62 -1.87 -2.06 -1.49
C VAL A 62 -0.55 -2.04 -2.26
N LYS A 63 0.26 -1.01 -2.00
CA LYS A 63 1.52 -0.75 -2.69
C LYS A 63 2.60 -0.36 -1.69
N ASP A 64 3.85 -0.29 -2.13
CA ASP A 64 4.97 0.15 -1.31
C ASP A 64 5.84 1.20 -2.01
N VAL A 65 6.58 1.95 -1.20
CA VAL A 65 7.53 2.96 -1.67
C VAL A 65 8.67 3.13 -0.68
N ILE A 66 9.87 3.38 -1.20
CA ILE A 66 11.05 3.64 -0.37
C ILE A 66 10.95 5.04 0.25
N ALA A 67 11.20 5.17 1.55
CA ALA A 67 10.93 6.38 2.34
C ALA A 67 11.61 7.66 1.81
N ASP A 68 12.83 7.60 1.31
CA ASP A 68 13.52 8.74 0.71
C ASP A 68 12.89 9.17 -0.62
N ALA A 69 12.53 8.22 -1.47
CA ALA A 69 11.76 8.48 -2.68
C ALA A 69 10.37 9.05 -2.35
N PHE A 70 9.75 8.58 -1.26
CA PHE A 70 8.45 9.06 -0.80
C PHE A 70 8.48 10.55 -0.44
N LEU A 71 9.52 11.04 0.24
CA LEU A 71 9.66 12.45 0.59
C LEU A 71 9.70 13.37 -0.64
N GLN A 72 10.25 12.89 -1.76
CA GLN A 72 10.17 13.62 -3.03
C GLN A 72 8.78 13.51 -3.66
N GLN A 73 8.15 12.34 -3.58
CA GLN A 73 6.82 12.09 -4.16
C GLN A 73 5.69 12.86 -3.48
N ILE A 74 5.74 13.09 -2.17
CA ILE A 74 4.70 13.90 -1.49
C ILE A 74 4.69 15.35 -1.97
N LEU A 75 5.85 15.86 -2.43
CA LEU A 75 5.96 17.20 -3.02
C LEU A 75 5.55 17.20 -4.50
N LEU A 76 5.97 16.19 -5.27
CA LEU A 76 5.83 16.18 -6.73
C LEU A 76 4.54 15.51 -7.25
N ARG A 77 3.97 14.58 -6.48
CA ARG A 77 2.91 13.65 -6.92
C ARG A 77 1.93 13.27 -5.79
N ARG A 78 1.48 14.27 -5.02
CA ARG A 78 0.61 14.11 -3.83
C ARG A 78 -0.63 13.22 -4.02
N GLN A 79 -1.22 13.19 -5.22
CA GLN A 79 -2.42 12.36 -5.48
C GLN A 79 -2.13 10.85 -5.52
N ASN A 80 -0.88 10.46 -5.79
CA ASN A 80 -0.51 9.06 -5.97
C ASN A 80 0.08 8.41 -4.71
N THR A 81 0.28 9.18 -3.64
CA THR A 81 0.92 8.72 -2.39
C THR A 81 -0.05 8.10 -1.37
N THR A 82 -1.33 8.44 -1.45
CA THR A 82 -2.41 7.97 -0.54
C THR A 82 -3.41 7.12 -1.28
#